data_AF-A0A068VFE2-F1
#
_entry.id   AF-A0A068VFE2-F1
#
_cell.length_a   1.000
_cell.length_b   1.000
_cell.length_c   1.000
_cell.angle_alpha   90.00
_cell.angle_beta   90.00
_cell.angle_gamma   90.00
#
_symmetry.space_group_name_H-M   'P 1'
#
loop_
_entity.id
_entity.type
_entity.pdbx_description
1 polymer ?
#
loop_
_entity_poly.entity_id
_entity_poly.type
_entity_poly.pdbx_seq_one_letter_code
_entity_poly.pdbx_strand_id
1 'polypeptide(L)'
;MAVTMELSSILWSLFSMLIAMLLSSLIRQKKSNPPSPLPPGPKSLPFVGCIFQMLRNRPTFEWMHKIMHEMNTEIACFRLGGIHVIPVTSPEIAREFLKKQDSIFSSRPVCMSAELPSSKYLSAVLSPSGNQQKKMKKIVISSVLSPAKHRWLHGKRIKEADHLVNYILNQCNNSLTGGEVNIRIAARHYCGNVTRRMFFDKRFFGRGTEDGGPGTEEVEHVEPLFTILDHLFAFSLSDYVPWMRSFDQCCCQA
;
A
#
# COMPACT_ATOMS: atom_id res chain seq x y z
N MET A 1 -46.00 14.33 17.19
CA MET A 1 -46.63 13.51 16.13
C MET A 1 -46.10 13.81 14.73
N ALA A 2 -45.92 15.08 14.32
CA ALA A 2 -45.38 15.39 12.98
C ALA A 2 -43.96 14.83 12.75
N VAL A 3 -43.04 15.04 13.69
CA VAL A 3 -41.64 14.56 13.60
C VAL A 3 -41.53 13.04 13.49
N THR A 4 -42.40 12.29 14.18
CA THR A 4 -42.42 10.82 14.13
C THR A 4 -42.97 10.28 12.80
N MET A 5 -43.84 11.05 12.12
CA MET A 5 -44.37 10.70 10.79
C MET A 5 -43.36 11.00 9.67
N GLU A 6 -42.54 12.04 9.82
CA GLU A 6 -41.46 12.31 8.86
C GLU A 6 -40.31 11.31 8.96
N LEU A 7 -39.95 10.90 10.17
CA LEU A 7 -38.93 9.86 10.37
C LEU A 7 -39.37 8.51 9.78
N SER A 8 -40.65 8.14 9.90
CA SER A 8 -41.15 6.89 9.35
C SER A 8 -41.21 6.91 7.82
N SER A 9 -41.60 8.04 7.20
CA SER A 9 -41.61 8.17 5.74
C SER A 9 -40.20 8.10 5.14
N ILE A 10 -39.21 8.72 5.81
CA ILE A 10 -37.79 8.60 5.44
C ILE A 10 -37.33 7.15 5.51
N LEU A 11 -37.62 6.43 6.59
CA LEU A 11 -37.24 5.02 6.74
C LEU A 11 -37.85 4.11 5.65
N TRP A 12 -39.13 4.30 5.32
CA TRP A 12 -39.79 3.56 4.24
C TRP A 12 -39.21 3.87 2.87
N SER A 13 -38.86 5.14 2.61
CA SER A 13 -38.21 5.54 1.36
C SER A 13 -36.82 4.89 1.20
N LEU A 14 -36.02 4.86 2.27
CA LEU A 14 -34.71 4.20 2.30
C LEU A 14 -34.85 2.69 2.11
N PHE A 15 -35.84 2.06 2.74
CA PHE A 15 -36.10 0.63 2.61
C PHE A 15 -36.53 0.25 1.18
N SER A 16 -37.45 1.03 0.59
CA SER A 16 -37.88 0.86 -0.81
C SER A 16 -36.73 1.02 -1.79
N MET A 17 -35.88 2.04 -1.59
CA MET A 17 -34.68 2.26 -2.40
C MET A 17 -33.69 1.08 -2.29
N LEU A 18 -33.49 0.54 -1.09
CA LEU A 18 -32.64 -0.63 -0.85
C LEU A 18 -33.16 -1.87 -1.59
N ILE A 19 -34.48 -2.11 -1.52
CA ILE A 19 -35.13 -3.22 -2.25
C ILE A 19 -34.98 -3.04 -3.76
N ALA A 20 -35.22 -1.85 -4.29
CA ALA A 20 -35.07 -1.55 -5.72
C ALA A 20 -33.62 -1.78 -6.20
N MET A 21 -32.63 -1.39 -5.38
CA MET A 21 -31.22 -1.68 -5.64
C MET A 21 -30.94 -3.18 -5.64
N LEU A 22 -31.43 -3.93 -4.64
CA LEU A 22 -31.27 -5.39 -4.59
C LEU A 22 -31.87 -6.08 -5.81
N LEU A 23 -33.11 -5.74 -6.16
CA LEU A 23 -33.81 -6.31 -7.33
C LEU A 23 -33.08 -5.98 -8.64
N SER A 24 -32.66 -4.73 -8.82
CA SER A 24 -31.92 -4.34 -10.03
C SER A 24 -30.56 -5.05 -10.15
N SER A 25 -29.88 -5.34 -9.05
CA SER A 25 -28.67 -6.17 -9.05
C SER A 25 -28.94 -7.61 -9.44
N LEU A 26 -29.97 -8.24 -8.87
CA LEU A 26 -30.36 -9.60 -9.24
C LEU A 26 -30.71 -9.71 -10.73
N ILE A 27 -31.40 -8.69 -11.26
CA ILE A 27 -31.72 -8.61 -12.69
C ILE A 27 -30.45 -8.42 -13.54
N ARG A 28 -29.51 -7.56 -13.11
CA ARG A 28 -28.23 -7.35 -13.80
C ARG A 28 -27.36 -8.61 -13.79
N GLN A 29 -27.34 -9.35 -12.69
CA GLN A 29 -26.62 -10.62 -12.58
C GLN A 29 -27.20 -11.69 -13.52
N LYS A 30 -28.53 -11.71 -13.71
CA LYS A 30 -29.17 -12.60 -14.69
C LYS A 30 -28.94 -12.21 -16.15
N LYS A 31 -28.71 -10.93 -16.43
CA LYS A 31 -28.50 -10.40 -17.80
C LYS A 31 -27.04 -10.40 -18.25
N SER A 32 -26.06 -10.63 -17.36
CA SER A 32 -24.68 -10.70 -17.80
C SER A 32 -24.44 -12.02 -18.54
N ASN A 33 -23.75 -11.95 -19.67
CA ASN A 33 -23.19 -13.11 -20.37
C ASN A 33 -22.46 -14.02 -19.36
N PRO A 34 -22.41 -15.35 -19.59
CA PRO A 34 -21.64 -16.24 -18.73
C PRO A 34 -20.22 -15.66 -18.64
N PRO A 35 -19.76 -15.30 -17.43
CA PRO A 35 -18.42 -14.76 -17.29
C PRO A 35 -17.45 -15.82 -17.81
N SER A 36 -16.43 -15.38 -18.54
CA SER A 36 -15.25 -16.21 -18.78
C SER A 36 -14.86 -16.88 -17.46
N PRO A 37 -14.47 -18.17 -17.47
CA PRO A 37 -14.29 -18.93 -16.24
C PRO A 37 -13.30 -18.18 -15.33
N LEU A 38 -13.84 -17.61 -14.26
CA LEU A 38 -13.03 -16.96 -13.24
C LEU A 38 -12.43 -18.05 -12.34
N PRO A 39 -11.28 -17.77 -11.72
CA PRO A 39 -10.77 -18.63 -10.65
C PRO A 39 -11.85 -18.85 -9.58
N PRO A 40 -11.79 -19.98 -8.85
CA PRO A 40 -12.71 -20.24 -7.74
C PRO A 40 -12.64 -19.09 -6.72
N GLY A 41 -13.72 -18.81 -6.01
CA GLY A 41 -13.73 -17.74 -5.01
C GLY A 41 -14.80 -17.92 -3.95
N PRO A 42 -14.66 -17.28 -2.79
CA PRO A 42 -15.70 -17.28 -1.78
C PRO A 42 -16.98 -16.65 -2.32
N LYS A 43 -18.13 -17.10 -1.81
CA LYS A 43 -19.43 -16.52 -2.18
C LYS A 43 -19.48 -15.06 -1.75
N SER A 44 -19.63 -14.17 -2.73
CA SER A 44 -19.62 -12.72 -2.53
C SER A 44 -21.04 -12.17 -2.42
N LEU A 45 -21.28 -11.20 -1.53
CA LEU A 45 -22.56 -10.51 -1.44
C LEU A 45 -22.78 -9.60 -2.67
N PRO A 46 -24.04 -9.35 -3.08
CA PRO A 46 -24.33 -8.39 -4.14
C PRO A 46 -23.82 -6.99 -3.77
N PHE A 47 -23.28 -6.26 -4.75
CA PHE A 47 -22.66 -4.93 -4.65
C PHE A 47 -21.39 -4.82 -3.80
N VAL A 48 -21.41 -5.31 -2.56
CA VAL A 48 -20.32 -5.13 -1.58
C VAL A 48 -19.26 -6.22 -1.70
N GLY A 49 -19.63 -7.37 -2.26
CA GLY A 49 -18.73 -8.50 -2.37
C GLY A 49 -18.33 -9.06 -1.00
N CYS A 50 -17.02 -9.21 -0.77
CA CYS A 50 -16.43 -9.71 0.46
C CYS A 50 -15.86 -8.60 1.36
N ILE A 51 -16.16 -7.31 1.10
CA ILE A 51 -15.59 -6.19 1.90
C ILE A 51 -15.88 -6.36 3.40
N PHE A 52 -17.10 -6.75 3.80
CA PHE A 52 -17.42 -6.95 5.22
C PHE A 52 -16.61 -8.08 5.85
N GLN A 53 -16.42 -9.19 5.12
CA GLN A 53 -15.61 -10.31 5.59
C GLN A 53 -14.14 -9.90 5.74
N MET A 54 -13.62 -9.15 4.77
CA MET A 54 -12.28 -8.60 4.81
C MET A 54 -12.07 -7.62 5.98
N LEU A 55 -13.02 -6.71 6.24
CA LEU A 55 -12.93 -5.75 7.35
C LEU A 55 -12.94 -6.43 8.72
N ARG A 56 -13.70 -7.52 8.85
CA ARG A 56 -13.77 -8.33 10.09
C ARG A 56 -12.51 -9.18 10.32
N ASN A 57 -11.80 -9.55 9.25
CA ASN A 57 -10.64 -10.43 9.30
C ASN A 57 -9.39 -9.71 8.78
N ARG A 58 -8.88 -8.75 9.57
CA ARG A 58 -7.62 -8.07 9.29
C ARG A 58 -6.45 -8.89 9.89
N PRO A 59 -5.26 -8.89 9.24
CA PRO A 59 -4.96 -8.22 7.97
C PRO A 59 -5.51 -8.97 6.75
N THR A 60 -5.81 -8.22 5.68
CA THR A 60 -6.52 -8.74 4.50
C THR A 60 -5.80 -9.89 3.81
N PHE A 61 -4.46 -9.86 3.76
CA PHE A 61 -3.67 -10.88 3.07
C PHE A 61 -3.72 -12.23 3.80
N GLU A 62 -3.70 -12.24 5.14
CA GLU A 62 -3.82 -13.47 5.94
C GLU A 62 -5.20 -14.09 5.78
N TRP A 63 -6.25 -13.26 5.80
CA TRP A 63 -7.61 -13.73 5.55
C TRP A 63 -7.75 -14.36 4.16
N MET A 64 -7.26 -13.70 3.11
CA MET A 64 -7.30 -14.25 1.75
C MET A 64 -6.54 -15.59 1.68
N HIS A 65 -5.35 -15.65 2.28
CA HIS A 65 -4.54 -16.87 2.32
C HIS A 65 -5.26 -18.02 3.05
N LYS A 66 -5.89 -17.73 4.19
CA LYS A 66 -6.69 -18.71 4.94
C LYS A 66 -7.85 -19.26 4.11
N ILE A 67 -8.60 -18.39 3.43
CA ILE A 67 -9.72 -18.82 2.58
C ILE A 67 -9.23 -19.67 1.40
N MET A 68 -8.12 -19.30 0.77
CA MET A 68 -7.52 -20.09 -0.32
C MET A 68 -7.09 -21.49 0.16
N HIS A 69 -6.53 -21.57 1.37
CA HIS A 69 -6.17 -22.83 2.01
C HIS A 69 -7.40 -23.70 2.30
N GLU A 70 -8.46 -23.12 2.88
CA GLU A 70 -9.74 -23.83 3.14
C GLU A 70 -10.40 -24.33 1.86
N MET A 71 -10.25 -23.60 0.75
CA MET A 71 -10.75 -23.97 -0.56
C MET A 71 -9.83 -24.92 -1.34
N ASN A 72 -8.66 -25.25 -0.80
CA ASN A 72 -7.62 -26.05 -1.45
C ASN A 72 -7.28 -25.56 -2.87
N THR A 73 -7.00 -24.25 -3.00
CA THR A 73 -6.70 -23.62 -4.29
C THR A 73 -5.52 -22.66 -4.20
N GLU A 74 -4.74 -22.58 -5.28
CA GLU A 74 -3.55 -21.72 -5.37
C GLU A 74 -3.79 -20.40 -6.11
N ILE A 75 -5.00 -20.25 -6.68
CA ILE A 75 -5.48 -19.03 -7.34
C ILE A 75 -6.97 -18.86 -7.03
N ALA A 76 -7.36 -17.69 -6.54
CA ALA A 76 -8.74 -17.42 -6.21
C ALA A 76 -9.21 -16.05 -6.69
N CYS A 77 -10.54 -15.86 -6.76
CA CYS A 77 -11.16 -14.59 -7.14
C CYS A 77 -11.97 -14.04 -5.96
N PHE A 78 -11.48 -12.96 -5.35
CA PHE A 78 -12.18 -12.22 -4.31
C PHE A 78 -12.83 -10.99 -4.93
N ARG A 79 -14.15 -10.87 -4.81
CA ARG A 79 -14.86 -9.66 -5.23
C ARG A 79 -14.90 -8.67 -4.07
N LEU A 80 -14.22 -7.54 -4.19
CA LEU A 80 -14.29 -6.44 -3.23
C LEU A 80 -15.03 -5.27 -3.88
N GLY A 81 -16.30 -5.10 -3.52
CA GLY A 81 -17.16 -4.11 -4.17
C GLY A 81 -17.33 -4.40 -5.68
N GLY A 82 -16.91 -3.45 -6.50
CA GLY A 82 -16.87 -3.57 -7.97
C GLY A 82 -15.59 -4.20 -8.54
N ILE A 83 -14.60 -4.53 -7.71
CA ILE A 83 -13.26 -4.94 -8.16
C ILE A 83 -13.02 -6.43 -7.88
N HIS A 84 -12.39 -7.12 -8.84
CA HIS A 84 -11.85 -8.46 -8.66
C HIS A 84 -10.40 -8.42 -8.19
N VAL A 85 -10.13 -9.01 -7.04
CA VAL A 85 -8.79 -9.22 -6.49
C VAL A 85 -8.43 -10.69 -6.64
N ILE A 86 -7.35 -10.97 -7.36
CA ILE A 86 -6.91 -12.33 -7.68
C ILE A 86 -5.58 -12.60 -6.95
N PRO A 87 -5.60 -13.11 -5.71
CA PRO A 87 -4.40 -13.59 -5.05
C PRO A 87 -3.92 -14.91 -5.66
N VAL A 88 -2.61 -15.08 -5.67
CA VAL A 88 -1.92 -16.28 -6.15
C VAL A 88 -0.88 -16.70 -5.14
N THR A 89 -0.86 -17.99 -4.80
CA THR A 89 0.13 -18.59 -3.88
C THR A 89 1.09 -19.57 -4.57
N SER A 90 0.79 -20.02 -5.79
CA SER A 90 1.69 -20.90 -6.56
C SER A 90 2.82 -20.11 -7.25
N PRO A 91 4.09 -20.52 -7.12
CA PRO A 91 5.20 -19.92 -7.84
C PRO A 91 5.13 -20.15 -9.36
N GLU A 92 4.54 -21.27 -9.80
CA GLU A 92 4.33 -21.57 -11.22
C GLU A 92 3.38 -20.56 -11.85
N ILE A 93 2.23 -20.30 -11.21
CA ILE A 93 1.26 -19.30 -11.67
C ILE A 93 1.86 -17.90 -11.55
N ALA A 94 2.59 -17.59 -10.47
CA ALA A 94 3.30 -16.32 -10.32
C ALA A 94 4.22 -16.01 -11.49
N ARG A 95 4.94 -17.02 -11.99
CA ARG A 95 5.83 -16.88 -13.15
C ARG A 95 5.07 -16.58 -14.44
N GLU A 96 3.83 -17.06 -14.61
CA GLU A 96 3.03 -16.75 -15.80
C GLU A 96 2.74 -15.25 -15.91
N PHE A 97 2.27 -14.60 -14.84
CA PHE A 97 1.91 -13.17 -14.92
C PHE A 97 3.05 -12.20 -14.57
N LEU A 98 4.02 -12.59 -13.72
CA LEU A 98 5.15 -11.71 -13.37
C LEU A 98 6.29 -11.74 -14.39
N LYS A 99 6.37 -12.77 -15.24
CA LYS A 99 7.48 -12.94 -16.19
C LYS A 99 7.02 -13.16 -17.63
N LYS A 100 6.15 -14.14 -17.89
CA LYS A 100 5.74 -14.46 -19.27
C LYS A 100 4.75 -13.44 -19.85
N GLN A 101 3.86 -12.92 -19.01
CA GLN A 101 2.82 -11.95 -19.37
C GLN A 101 2.99 -10.63 -18.61
N ASP A 102 4.21 -10.31 -18.20
CA ASP A 102 4.53 -9.12 -17.40
C ASP A 102 4.06 -7.82 -18.07
N SER A 103 4.14 -7.73 -19.39
CA SER A 103 3.65 -6.58 -20.17
C SER A 103 2.16 -6.29 -19.94
N ILE A 104 1.33 -7.33 -19.76
CA ILE A 104 -0.11 -7.23 -19.52
C ILE A 104 -0.38 -6.85 -18.06
N PHE A 105 0.32 -7.45 -17.11
CA PHE A 105 0.09 -7.30 -15.66
C PHE A 105 1.01 -6.26 -14.98
N SER A 106 1.80 -5.51 -15.74
CA SER A 106 2.77 -4.54 -15.22
C SER A 106 2.14 -3.27 -14.63
N SER A 107 0.89 -2.99 -14.95
CA SER A 107 0.16 -1.83 -14.42
C SER A 107 -0.10 -1.97 -12.92
N ARG A 108 -0.23 -0.82 -12.24
CA ARG A 108 -0.60 -0.76 -10.82
C ARG A 108 -2.02 -0.21 -10.70
N PRO A 109 -2.84 -0.73 -9.77
CA PRO A 109 -4.13 -0.15 -9.50
C PRO A 109 -3.96 1.28 -8.98
N VAL A 110 -4.85 2.16 -9.42
CA VAL A 110 -4.97 3.52 -8.89
C VAL A 110 -5.64 3.41 -7.53
N CYS A 111 -4.94 3.79 -6.45
CA CYS A 111 -5.52 3.90 -5.11
C CYS A 111 -5.26 5.28 -4.51
N MET A 112 -6.24 5.80 -3.79
CA MET A 112 -6.20 7.16 -3.22
C MET A 112 -4.96 7.38 -2.35
N SER A 113 -4.61 6.39 -1.51
CA SER A 113 -3.45 6.45 -0.61
C SER A 113 -2.11 6.56 -1.34
N ALA A 114 -2.04 6.14 -2.61
CA ALA A 114 -0.83 6.27 -3.43
C ALA A 114 -0.77 7.59 -4.21
N GLU A 115 -1.86 8.35 -4.33
CA GLU A 115 -1.92 9.52 -5.24
C GLU A 115 -0.93 10.61 -4.84
N LEU A 116 -0.96 11.03 -3.57
CA LEU A 116 -0.03 12.03 -3.02
C LEU A 116 1.44 11.58 -3.09
N PRO A 117 1.84 10.42 -2.51
CA PRO A 117 3.24 10.01 -2.54
C PRO A 117 3.77 9.68 -3.93
N SER A 118 2.89 9.37 -4.89
CA SER A 118 3.28 9.13 -6.28
C SER A 118 3.36 10.39 -7.13
N SER A 119 3.11 11.57 -6.57
CA SER A 119 2.96 12.82 -7.32
C SER A 119 1.96 12.66 -8.47
N LYS A 120 0.73 12.25 -8.13
CA LYS A 120 -0.34 11.94 -9.10
C LYS A 120 0.09 10.90 -10.14
N TYR A 121 0.76 9.85 -9.68
CA TYR A 121 1.27 8.73 -10.47
C TYR A 121 2.29 9.12 -11.55
N LEU A 122 3.05 10.20 -11.33
CA LEU A 122 4.20 10.56 -12.16
C LEU A 122 5.50 9.90 -11.68
N SER A 123 5.49 9.25 -10.51
CA SER A 123 6.66 8.58 -9.94
C SER A 123 7.12 7.34 -10.71
N ALA A 124 8.38 6.96 -10.53
CA ALA A 124 9.00 5.80 -11.19
C ALA A 124 8.34 4.45 -10.83
N VAL A 125 7.80 4.36 -9.61
CA VAL A 125 7.34 3.09 -9.01
C VAL A 125 5.84 2.89 -9.22
N LEU A 126 5.05 3.96 -9.08
CA LEU A 126 3.59 3.90 -9.01
C LEU A 126 2.90 4.41 -10.28
N SER A 127 3.65 4.89 -11.28
CA SER A 127 3.07 5.26 -12.58
C SER A 127 2.41 4.07 -13.29
N PRO A 128 1.30 4.28 -14.01
CA PRO A 128 0.70 3.26 -14.87
C PRO A 128 1.71 2.72 -15.88
N SER A 129 1.50 1.49 -16.34
CA SER A 129 2.39 0.92 -17.35
C SER A 129 2.34 1.74 -18.64
N GLY A 130 3.51 2.06 -19.19
CA GLY A 130 3.63 2.89 -20.38
C GLY A 130 5.05 3.37 -20.64
N ASN A 131 5.21 4.18 -21.69
CA ASN A 131 6.52 4.70 -22.11
C ASN A 131 7.18 5.56 -21.02
N GLN A 132 6.39 6.34 -20.27
CA GLN A 132 6.90 7.14 -19.15
C GLN A 132 7.49 6.27 -18.04
N GLN A 133 6.75 5.26 -17.56
CA GLN A 133 7.23 4.35 -16.53
C GLN A 133 8.50 3.60 -16.99
N LYS A 134 8.52 3.11 -18.24
CA LYS A 134 9.69 2.44 -18.82
C LYS A 134 10.92 3.37 -18.87
N LYS A 135 10.74 4.62 -19.34
CA LYS A 135 11.82 5.62 -19.40
C LYS A 135 12.38 5.91 -18.01
N MET A 136 11.50 6.13 -17.02
CA MET A 136 11.92 6.43 -15.66
C MET A 136 12.66 5.25 -15.01
N LYS A 137 12.12 4.02 -15.15
CA LYS A 137 12.81 2.80 -14.68
C LYS A 137 14.19 2.63 -15.31
N LYS A 138 14.33 2.90 -16.61
CA LYS A 138 15.63 2.85 -17.30
C LYS A 138 16.62 3.86 -16.71
N ILE A 139 16.18 5.07 -16.38
CA ILE A 139 17.03 6.10 -15.74
C ILE A 139 17.46 5.63 -14.35
N VAL A 140 16.54 5.15 -13.52
CA VAL A 140 16.85 4.65 -12.16
C VAL A 140 17.84 3.49 -12.22
N ILE A 141 17.60 2.51 -13.11
CA ILE A 141 18.47 1.34 -13.27
C ILE A 141 19.87 1.76 -13.73
N SER A 142 19.99 2.64 -14.72
CA SER A 142 21.30 3.05 -15.25
C SER A 142 22.06 3.97 -14.29
N SER A 143 21.37 4.92 -13.67
CA SER A 143 21.99 6.03 -12.93
C SER A 143 22.20 5.74 -11.45
N VAL A 144 21.40 4.84 -10.86
CA VAL A 144 21.42 4.55 -9.42
C VAL A 144 21.72 3.08 -9.15
N LEU A 145 21.00 2.17 -9.81
CA LEU A 145 21.05 0.74 -9.49
C LEU A 145 22.02 -0.08 -10.36
N SER A 146 22.83 0.58 -11.21
CA SER A 146 23.75 -0.14 -12.09
C SER A 146 24.93 -0.72 -11.28
N PRO A 147 25.51 -1.86 -11.68
CA PRO A 147 26.65 -2.45 -10.97
C PRO A 147 27.85 -1.49 -10.84
N ALA A 148 28.05 -0.63 -11.83
CA ALA A 148 29.07 0.42 -11.78
C ALA A 148 28.77 1.46 -10.70
N LYS A 149 27.54 1.98 -10.65
CA LYS A 149 27.11 2.95 -9.63
C LYS A 149 27.08 2.35 -8.24
N HIS A 150 26.64 1.09 -8.11
CA HIS A 150 26.66 0.36 -6.84
C HIS A 150 28.08 0.25 -6.26
N ARG A 151 29.09 -0.05 -7.09
CA ARG A 151 30.51 -0.08 -6.70
C ARG A 151 31.04 1.32 -6.38
N TRP A 152 30.73 2.32 -7.20
CA TRP A 152 31.15 3.70 -6.97
C TRP A 152 30.63 4.27 -5.63
N LEU A 153 29.40 3.93 -5.24
CA LEU A 153 28.78 4.34 -3.97
C LEU A 153 29.19 3.47 -2.77
N HIS A 154 30.03 2.45 -2.94
CA HIS A 154 30.35 1.49 -1.90
C HIS A 154 30.97 2.15 -0.65
N GLY A 155 31.98 3.00 -0.84
CA GLY A 155 32.63 3.68 0.28
C GLY A 155 31.68 4.59 1.07
N LYS A 156 30.69 5.18 0.40
CA LYS A 156 29.64 5.98 1.07
C LYS A 156 28.75 5.12 1.96
N ARG A 157 28.39 3.92 1.52
CA ARG A 157 27.59 2.97 2.32
C ARG A 157 28.37 2.42 3.51
N ILE A 158 29.65 2.10 3.34
CA ILE A 158 30.52 1.69 4.47
C ILE A 158 30.55 2.76 5.55
N LYS A 159 30.80 4.03 5.17
CA LYS A 159 30.85 5.12 6.15
C LYS A 159 29.56 5.28 6.95
N GLU A 160 28.39 5.16 6.30
CA GLU A 160 27.12 5.22 7.04
C GLU A 160 26.86 3.97 7.90
N ALA A 161 27.40 2.81 7.51
CA ALA A 161 27.36 1.61 8.36
C ALA A 161 28.23 1.79 9.60
N ASP A 162 29.45 2.36 9.47
CA ASP A 162 30.31 2.68 10.60
C ASP A 162 29.64 3.67 11.55
N HIS A 163 28.98 4.71 11.02
CA HIS A 163 28.20 5.64 11.83
C HIS A 163 27.05 4.98 12.58
N LEU A 164 26.34 4.03 11.96
CA LEU A 164 25.28 3.27 12.63
C LEU A 164 25.83 2.45 13.78
N VAL A 165 26.95 1.74 13.57
CA VAL A 165 27.61 0.97 14.62
C VAL A 165 28.04 1.86 15.77
N ASN A 166 28.68 2.99 15.49
CA ASN A 166 29.09 3.95 16.50
C ASN A 166 27.90 4.52 17.29
N TYR A 167 26.80 4.86 16.60
CA TYR A 167 25.57 5.30 17.27
C TYR A 167 25.01 4.23 18.21
N ILE A 168 24.95 2.97 17.78
CA ILE A 168 24.48 1.87 18.62
C ILE A 168 25.40 1.68 19.83
N LEU A 169 26.73 1.71 19.64
CA LEU A 169 27.70 1.61 20.73
C LEU A 169 27.56 2.75 21.74
N ASN A 170 27.38 3.99 21.27
CA ASN A 170 27.15 5.14 22.14
C ASN A 170 25.87 4.99 22.95
N GLN A 171 24.81 4.45 22.34
CA GLN A 171 23.55 4.18 23.02
C GLN A 171 23.69 3.06 24.07
N CYS A 172 24.40 1.97 23.75
CA CYS A 172 24.66 0.89 24.71
C CYS A 172 25.47 1.37 25.92
N ASN A 173 26.41 2.31 25.71
CA ASN A 173 27.23 2.88 26.77
C ASN A 173 26.53 4.01 27.54
N ASN A 174 25.31 4.40 27.14
CA ASN A 174 24.59 5.48 27.79
C ASN A 174 23.94 5.00 29.10
N SER A 175 24.56 5.37 30.22
CA SER A 175 24.08 5.00 31.56
C SER A 175 22.72 5.60 31.92
N LEU A 176 22.29 6.69 31.25
CA LEU A 176 20.99 7.33 31.50
C LEU A 176 19.82 6.52 30.94
N THR A 177 20.03 5.80 29.84
CA THR A 177 19.01 4.94 29.19
C THR A 177 19.17 3.46 29.54
N GLY A 178 20.09 3.12 30.45
CA GLY A 178 20.39 1.74 30.80
C GLY A 178 20.96 0.91 29.64
N GLY A 179 21.46 1.56 28.58
CA GLY A 179 21.95 0.89 27.38
C GLY A 179 20.86 0.38 26.43
N GLU A 180 19.59 0.80 26.62
CA GLU A 180 18.49 0.39 25.73
C GLU A 180 18.60 1.06 24.34
N VAL A 181 18.46 0.24 23.28
CA VAL A 181 18.55 0.71 21.90
C VAL A 181 17.22 0.53 21.18
N ASN A 182 16.64 1.63 20.71
CA ASN A 182 15.46 1.57 19.85
C ASN A 182 15.85 1.24 18.40
N ILE A 183 15.70 -0.04 18.03
CA ILE A 183 16.05 -0.56 16.70
C ILE A 183 15.20 0.08 15.59
N ARG A 184 13.93 0.42 15.87
CA ARG A 184 13.04 1.06 14.88
C ARG A 184 13.61 2.41 14.46
N ILE A 185 14.03 3.22 15.42
CA ILE A 185 14.68 4.51 15.17
C ILE A 185 16.00 4.28 14.42
N ALA A 186 16.88 3.43 14.94
CA ALA A 186 18.19 3.15 14.33
C ALA A 186 18.08 2.72 12.86
N ALA A 187 17.18 1.78 12.55
CA ALA A 187 16.98 1.27 11.20
C ALA A 187 16.37 2.32 10.26
N ARG A 188 15.33 3.05 10.70
CA ARG A 188 14.68 4.09 9.88
C ARG A 188 15.66 5.20 9.52
N HIS A 189 16.46 5.66 10.49
CA HIS A 189 17.44 6.71 10.25
C HIS A 189 18.62 6.25 9.41
N TYR A 190 19.11 5.02 9.59
CA TYR A 190 20.15 4.47 8.72
C TYR A 190 19.71 4.44 7.25
N CYS A 191 18.49 3.97 6.97
CA CYS A 191 17.93 3.97 5.61
C CYS A 191 17.89 5.38 5.00
N GLY A 192 17.46 6.38 5.79
CA GLY A 192 17.45 7.79 5.38
C GLY A 192 18.86 8.31 5.09
N ASN A 193 19.80 8.10 6.01
CA ASN A 193 21.18 8.60 5.92
C ASN A 193 21.92 7.99 4.73
N VAL A 194 21.80 6.68 4.51
CA VAL A 194 22.40 5.99 3.36
C VAL A 194 21.86 6.58 2.06
N THR A 195 20.54 6.78 1.96
CA THR A 195 19.91 7.37 0.79
C THR A 195 20.45 8.78 0.55
N ARG A 196 20.43 9.65 1.55
CA ARG A 196 20.90 11.04 1.40
C ARG A 196 22.39 11.13 1.12
N ARG A 197 23.20 10.26 1.72
CA ARG A 197 24.63 10.19 1.43
C ARG A 197 24.87 9.81 -0.02
N MET A 198 24.10 8.86 -0.55
CA MET A 198 24.22 8.45 -1.96
C MET A 198 23.79 9.55 -2.93
N PHE A 199 22.67 10.24 -2.66
CA PHE A 199 22.08 11.21 -3.59
C PHE A 199 22.61 12.65 -3.44
N PHE A 200 22.76 13.13 -2.21
CA PHE A 200 23.11 14.52 -1.90
C PHE A 200 24.50 14.67 -1.30
N ASP A 201 25.19 13.56 -1.04
CA ASP A 201 26.45 13.52 -0.28
C ASP A 201 26.36 14.10 1.15
N LYS A 202 25.12 14.22 1.67
CA LYS A 202 24.83 14.72 3.02
C LYS A 202 24.34 13.59 3.92
N ARG A 203 24.73 13.64 5.19
CA ARG A 203 24.22 12.72 6.21
C ARG A 203 22.88 13.19 6.75
N PHE A 204 22.84 14.45 7.18
CA PHE A 204 21.68 15.12 7.75
C PHE A 204 21.34 16.37 6.94
N PHE A 205 20.08 16.76 6.93
CA PHE A 205 19.65 18.08 6.48
C PHE A 205 19.90 19.13 7.56
N GLY A 206 19.72 18.74 8.83
CA GLY A 206 19.99 19.57 10.01
C GLY A 206 21.22 19.15 10.81
N ARG A 207 21.23 19.53 12.08
CA ARG A 207 22.25 19.10 13.05
C ARG A 207 21.89 17.73 13.60
N GLY A 208 22.82 16.78 13.52
CA GLY A 208 22.71 15.50 14.23
C GLY A 208 22.98 15.66 15.73
N THR A 209 22.72 14.61 16.49
CA THR A 209 23.05 14.55 17.92
C THR A 209 24.50 14.13 18.15
N GLU A 210 25.05 14.42 19.33
CA GLU A 210 26.47 14.17 19.67
C GLU A 210 26.82 12.68 19.69
N ASP A 211 25.85 11.84 20.05
CA ASP A 211 25.94 10.38 19.99
C ASP A 211 25.92 9.82 18.56
N GLY A 212 25.78 10.67 17.54
CA GLY A 212 25.69 10.29 16.13
C GLY A 212 24.29 9.90 15.66
N GLY A 213 23.29 10.05 16.52
CA GLY A 213 21.88 9.81 16.25
C GLY A 213 21.19 10.90 15.41
N PRO A 214 19.87 10.76 15.22
CA PRO A 214 19.07 11.72 14.49
C PRO A 214 18.81 12.99 15.31
N GLY A 215 18.98 14.16 14.68
CA GLY A 215 18.48 15.41 15.24
C GLY A 215 16.96 15.58 15.10
N THR A 216 16.40 16.64 15.66
CA THR A 216 14.95 16.92 15.59
C THR A 216 14.44 16.99 14.15
N GLU A 217 15.11 17.76 13.29
CA GLU A 217 14.75 17.87 11.86
C GLU A 217 14.81 16.52 11.13
N GLU A 218 15.68 15.61 11.59
CA GLU A 218 15.82 14.28 11.01
C GLU A 218 14.65 13.37 11.35
N VAL A 219 14.20 13.42 12.61
CA VAL A 219 13.01 12.71 13.07
C VAL A 219 11.78 13.24 12.34
N GLU A 220 11.62 14.56 12.29
CA GLU A 220 10.51 15.22 11.59
C GLU A 220 10.48 14.93 10.09
N HIS A 221 11.62 14.63 9.47
CA HIS A 221 11.65 14.23 8.07
C HIS A 221 11.41 12.73 7.86
N VAL A 222 12.05 11.88 8.66
CA VAL A 222 12.05 10.42 8.47
C VAL A 222 10.75 9.79 8.94
N GLU A 223 10.18 10.25 10.06
CA GLU A 223 8.96 9.64 10.60
C GLU A 223 7.76 9.77 9.65
N PRO A 224 7.42 10.96 9.10
CA PRO A 224 6.31 11.09 8.17
C PRO A 224 6.52 10.26 6.90
N LEU A 225 7.76 10.15 6.40
CA LEU A 225 8.06 9.30 5.25
C LEU A 225 7.70 7.83 5.52
N PHE A 226 8.10 7.30 6.68
CA PHE A 226 7.73 5.94 7.04
C PHE A 226 6.24 5.80 7.35
N THR A 227 5.59 6.81 7.91
CA THR A 227 4.13 6.83 8.09
C THR A 227 3.41 6.76 6.75
N ILE A 228 3.85 7.52 5.75
CA ILE A 228 3.32 7.48 4.38
C ILE A 228 3.52 6.08 3.78
N LEU A 229 4.71 5.48 3.96
CA LEU A 229 4.99 4.11 3.49
C LEU A 229 4.09 3.07 4.16
N ASP A 230 3.86 3.19 5.48
CA ASP A 230 2.99 2.29 6.24
C ASP A 230 1.53 2.38 5.76
N HIS A 231 1.11 3.52 5.21
CA HIS A 231 -0.24 3.74 4.66
C HIS A 231 -0.32 3.57 3.14
N LEU A 232 0.80 3.28 2.46
CA LEU A 232 0.81 3.07 1.03
C LEU A 232 0.01 1.80 0.71
N PHE A 233 -1.00 1.92 -0.17
CA PHE A 233 -1.98 0.85 -0.43
C PHE A 233 -2.84 0.45 0.78
N ALA A 234 -2.93 1.30 1.81
CA ALA A 234 -3.93 1.13 2.84
C ALA A 234 -5.32 1.08 2.21
N PHE A 235 -6.19 0.24 2.79
CA PHE A 235 -7.55 0.07 2.32
C PHE A 235 -8.32 1.40 2.44
N SER A 236 -8.77 1.93 1.31
CA SER A 236 -9.78 2.97 1.25
C SER A 236 -11.05 2.38 0.63
N LEU A 237 -12.21 2.68 1.21
CA LEU A 237 -13.48 2.17 0.71
C LEU A 237 -13.80 2.77 -0.68
N SER A 238 -13.41 4.02 -0.93
CA SER A 238 -13.58 4.65 -2.23
C SER A 238 -12.80 4.00 -3.36
N ASP A 239 -11.70 3.29 -3.06
CA ASP A 239 -10.96 2.52 -4.07
C ASP A 239 -11.82 1.36 -4.64
N TYR A 240 -12.72 0.79 -3.85
CA TYR A 240 -13.58 -0.34 -4.24
C TYR A 240 -15.01 0.07 -4.57
N VAL A 241 -15.42 1.25 -4.09
CA VAL A 241 -16.77 1.81 -4.23
C VAL A 241 -16.64 3.29 -4.67
N PRO A 242 -16.43 3.55 -5.98
CA PRO A 242 -16.02 4.88 -6.45
C PRO A 242 -16.97 6.03 -6.11
N TRP A 243 -18.27 5.75 -5.99
CA TRP A 243 -19.27 6.77 -5.61
C TRP A 243 -19.13 7.24 -4.15
N MET A 244 -18.39 6.51 -3.32
CA MET A 244 -18.08 6.90 -1.93
C MET A 244 -16.87 7.82 -1.82
N ARG A 245 -16.20 8.17 -2.92
CA ARG A 245 -15.02 9.05 -2.91
C ARG A 245 -15.28 10.41 -2.25
N SER A 246 -16.50 10.94 -2.36
CA SER A 246 -16.89 12.20 -1.71
C SER A 246 -16.94 12.12 -0.19
N PHE A 247 -17.13 10.92 0.39
CA PHE A 247 -17.15 10.72 1.84
C PHE A 247 -15.74 10.53 2.42
N ASP A 248 -14.82 9.94 1.64
CA ASP A 248 -13.43 9.72 2.07
C ASP A 248 -12.60 11.02 2.13
N GLN A 249 -12.95 12.04 1.31
CA GLN A 249 -12.28 13.36 1.37
C GLN A 249 -12.46 14.07 2.73
N CYS A 250 -13.55 13.80 3.45
CA CYS A 250 -13.80 14.38 4.77
C CYS A 250 -12.95 13.76 5.88
N CYS A 251 -12.47 12.52 5.73
CA CYS A 251 -11.66 11.85 6.77
C CYS A 251 -10.17 12.22 6.72
N CYS A 252 -9.66 12.79 5.62
CA CYS A 252 -8.26 13.23 5.50
C CYS A 252 -8.04 14.70 5.89
N GLN A 253 -9.08 15.42 6.32
CA GLN A 253 -9.00 16.82 6.78
C GLN A 253 -9.20 16.99 8.30
N ALA A 254 -9.24 15.88 9.06
CA ALA A 254 -9.30 15.89 10.52
C ALA A 254 -7.98 15.41 11.13
#